data_AF-A0A354IDV8-F1
#
_entry.id   AF-A0A354IDV8-F1
#
_cell.length_a   1.000
_cell.length_b   1.000
_cell.length_c   1.000
_cell.angle_alpha   90.00
_cell.angle_beta   90.00
_cell.angle_gamma   90.00
#
_symmetry.space_group_name_H-M   'P 1'
#
loop_
_entity.id
_entity.type
_entity.pdbx_description
1 polymer ?
#
loop_
_entity_poly.entity_id
_entity_poly.type
_entity_poly.pdbx_seq_one_letter_code
_entity_poly.pdbx_strand_id
1 'polypeptide(L)' 'VDFAGAGATVPLLGFGYTLAEGVRSAVAQSGMLGAFTGGAQAAAGGISAAVFFGLLTALLFRPEDKS' A
#
# COMPACT_ATOMS: atom_id res chain seq x y z
N VAL A 1 -12.18 4.24 -11.05
CA VAL A 1 -11.33 5.42 -11.38
C VAL A 1 -12.12 6.50 -12.12
N ASP A 2 -13.38 6.21 -12.48
CA ASP A 2 -14.14 6.88 -13.53
C ASP A 2 -14.65 8.29 -13.18
N PHE A 3 -14.77 8.61 -11.89
CA PHE A 3 -15.31 9.90 -11.43
C PHE A 3 -14.24 10.89 -10.96
N ALA A 4 -13.13 10.40 -10.39
CA ALA A 4 -12.07 11.23 -9.80
C ALA A 4 -10.69 10.70 -10.17
N GLY A 5 -10.49 10.39 -11.46
CA GLY A 5 -9.32 9.66 -11.95
C GLY A 5 -8.00 10.31 -11.58
N ALA A 6 -7.87 11.63 -11.76
CA ALA A 6 -6.66 12.36 -11.37
C ALA A 6 -6.36 12.22 -9.87
N GLY A 7 -7.37 12.37 -9.00
CA GLY A 7 -7.22 12.24 -7.55
C GLY A 7 -6.94 10.82 -7.10
N ALA A 8 -7.61 9.83 -7.69
CA ALA A 8 -7.43 8.40 -7.38
C ALA A 8 -6.06 7.85 -7.83
N THR A 9 -5.31 8.59 -8.65
CA THR A 9 -3.95 8.19 -9.08
C THR A 9 -2.84 9.01 -8.44
N VAL A 10 -3.15 10.11 -7.73
CA VAL A 10 -2.12 10.88 -6.99
C VAL A 10 -1.60 10.04 -5.83
N PRO A 11 -0.30 10.00 -5.52
CA PRO A 11 0.29 8.98 -4.64
C PRO A 11 -0.42 8.76 -3.29
N LEU A 12 -0.72 9.83 -2.54
CA LEU A 12 -1.35 9.70 -1.21
C LEU A 12 -2.82 9.29 -1.28
N LEU A 13 -3.59 9.91 -2.18
CA LEU A 13 -5.02 9.62 -2.36
C LEU A 13 -5.23 8.29 -3.07
N GLY A 14 -4.35 7.94 -4.00
CA GLY A 14 -4.33 6.69 -4.73
C GLY A 14 -4.03 5.50 -3.84
N PHE A 15 -3.12 5.66 -2.85
CA PHE A 15 -2.95 4.65 -1.81
C PHE A 15 -4.25 4.39 -1.04
N GLY A 16 -4.95 5.45 -0.63
CA GLY A 16 -6.28 5.35 0.00
C GLY A 16 -7.32 4.68 -0.90
N TYR A 17 -7.33 4.99 -2.19
CA TYR A 17 -8.20 4.36 -3.18
C TYR A 17 -7.91 2.85 -3.33
N THR A 18 -6.64 2.45 -3.42
CA THR A 18 -6.24 1.04 -3.48
C THR A 18 -6.62 0.27 -2.21
N LEU A 19 -6.47 0.88 -1.03
CA LEU A 19 -6.92 0.32 0.24
C LEU A 19 -8.44 0.09 0.24
N ALA A 20 -9.22 1.09 -0.15
CA ALA A 20 -10.68 1.02 -0.14
C ALA A 20 -11.21 -0.03 -1.13
N GLU A 21 -10.66 -0.10 -2.35
CA GLU A 21 -11.02 -1.15 -3.31
C GLU A 21 -10.59 -2.55 -2.86
N GLY A 22 -9.42 -2.66 -2.20
CA GLY A 22 -8.94 -3.91 -1.60
C GLY A 22 -9.88 -4.44 -0.52
N VAL A 23 -10.29 -3.56 0.41
CA VAL A 23 -11.28 -3.87 1.44
C VAL A 23 -12.61 -4.28 0.79
N ARG A 24 -13.10 -3.50 -0.18
CA ARG A 24 -14.36 -3.79 -0.87
C ARG A 24 -14.38 -5.17 -1.52
N SER A 25 -13.31 -5.51 -2.23
CA SER A 25 -13.18 -6.83 -2.89
C SER A 25 -13.04 -7.97 -1.88
N ALA A 26 -12.26 -7.77 -0.82
CA ALA A 26 -12.07 -8.80 0.20
C ALA A 26 -13.33 -9.04 1.04
N VAL A 27 -14.10 -7.99 1.35
CA VAL A 27 -15.40 -8.13 2.02
C VAL A 27 -16.38 -8.92 1.16
N ALA A 28 -16.40 -8.67 -0.15
CA ALA A 28 -17.24 -9.42 -1.07
C ALA A 28 -16.91 -10.93 -1.11
N GLN A 29 -15.66 -11.32 -0.82
CA GLN A 29 -15.23 -12.72 -0.81
C GLN A 29 -15.27 -13.38 0.58
N SER A 30 -14.82 -12.67 1.62
CA SER A 30 -14.54 -13.20 2.95
C SER A 30 -15.43 -12.60 4.05
N GLY A 31 -16.44 -11.80 3.68
CA GLY A 31 -17.36 -11.15 4.62
C GLY A 31 -16.64 -10.20 5.58
N MET A 32 -17.01 -10.23 6.86
CA MET A 32 -16.41 -9.34 7.88
C MET A 32 -14.89 -9.48 8.00
N LEU A 33 -14.32 -10.67 7.79
CA LEU A 33 -12.86 -10.86 7.85
C LEU A 33 -12.15 -10.08 6.75
N GLY A 34 -12.77 -10.00 5.56
CA GLY A 34 -12.26 -9.21 4.45
C GLY A 34 -12.16 -7.72 4.74
N ALA A 35 -12.97 -7.20 5.68
CA ALA A 35 -12.91 -5.79 6.07
C ALA A 35 -11.57 -5.44 6.74
N PHE A 36 -10.99 -6.40 7.47
CA PHE A 36 -9.75 -6.22 8.20
C PHE A 36 -8.52 -6.57 7.37
N THR A 37 -8.62 -7.57 6.51
CA THR A 37 -7.45 -8.09 5.76
C THR A 37 -7.30 -7.49 4.36
N GLY A 38 -8.40 -7.07 3.73
CA GLY A 38 -8.40 -6.66 2.32
C GLY A 38 -7.54 -5.45 2.00
N GLY A 39 -7.59 -4.42 2.84
CA GLY A 39 -6.77 -3.22 2.66
C GLY A 39 -5.28 -3.53 2.81
N ALA A 40 -4.91 -4.21 3.90
CA ALA A 40 -3.52 -4.60 4.14
C ALA A 40 -2.95 -5.45 3.00
N GLN A 41 -3.75 -6.39 2.46
CA GLN A 41 -3.34 -7.22 1.34
C GLN A 41 -3.21 -6.43 0.03
N ALA A 42 -4.10 -5.47 -0.23
CA ALA A 42 -4.01 -4.62 -1.41
C ALA A 42 -2.82 -3.64 -1.37
N ALA A 43 -2.41 -3.17 -0.19
CA ALA A 43 -1.25 -2.31 0.00
C ALA A 43 0.08 -3.07 0.19
N ALA A 44 0.03 -4.38 0.41
CA ALA A 44 1.19 -5.19 0.80
C ALA A 44 2.36 -5.08 -0.17
N GLY A 45 2.10 -5.01 -1.48
CA GLY A 45 3.15 -4.90 -2.50
C GLY A 45 4.00 -3.64 -2.34
N GLY A 46 3.37 -2.48 -2.13
CA GLY A 46 4.07 -1.21 -1.95
C GLY A 46 4.88 -1.17 -0.65
N ILE A 47 4.30 -1.65 0.45
CA ILE A 47 4.97 -1.72 1.76
C ILE A 47 6.16 -2.68 1.70
N SER A 48 5.98 -3.86 1.10
CA SER A 48 7.05 -4.86 0.97
C SER A 48 8.20 -4.33 0.11
N ALA A 49 7.88 -3.64 -1.00
CA ALA A 49 8.89 -2.98 -1.82
C ALA A 49 9.66 -1.91 -1.02
N ALA A 50 8.95 -1.07 -0.25
CA ALA A 50 9.59 -0.04 0.58
C ALA A 50 10.56 -0.66 1.60
N VAL A 51 10.15 -1.73 2.28
CA VAL A 51 11.02 -2.45 3.24
C VAL A 51 12.21 -3.09 2.52
N PHE A 52 11.97 -3.78 1.41
CA PHE A 52 13.01 -4.47 0.66
C PHE A 52 14.08 -3.51 0.14
N PHE A 53 13.67 -2.42 -0.51
CA PHE A 53 14.62 -1.42 -1.03
C PHE A 53 15.26 -0.59 0.08
N GLY A 54 14.56 -0.35 1.19
CA GLY A 54 15.15 0.26 2.39
C GLY A 54 16.29 -0.60 2.94
N LEU A 55 16.07 -1.90 3.07
CA LEU A 55 17.10 -2.85 3.50
C LEU A 55 18.24 -2.94 2.50
N LEU A 56 17.94 -3.03 1.20
CA LEU A 56 18.94 -3.08 0.14
C LEU A 56 19.83 -1.83 0.14
N THR A 57 19.23 -0.65 0.35
CA THR A 57 19.97 0.61 0.48
C THR A 57 20.86 0.60 1.73
N ALA A 58 20.37 0.11 2.87
CA ALA A 58 21.16 -0.01 4.10
C ALA A 58 22.30 -1.05 4.02
N LEU A 59 22.19 -2.03 3.12
CA LEU A 59 23.25 -3.02 2.86
C LEU A 59 24.32 -2.50 1.90
N LEU A 60 23.91 -1.77 0.84
CA LEU A 60 24.82 -1.24 -0.18
C LEU A 60 25.55 0.03 0.27
N PHE A 61 24.86 0.87 1.03
CA PHE A 61 25.39 2.11 1.58
C PHE A 61 25.56 1.93 3.08
N ARG A 62 26.55 2.60 3.68
CA ARG A 62 26.63 2.71 5.14
C ARG A 62 25.75 3.89 5.53
N PRO A 63 24.50 3.69 6.00
CA PRO A 63 23.71 4.79 6.51
C PRO A 63 24.46 5.42 7.68
N GLU A 64 24.83 6.68 7.53
CA GLU A 64 25.47 7.46 8.59
C GLU A 64 24.38 8.29 9.26
N ASP A 65 24.34 8.24 10.59
CA ASP A 65 23.47 9.13 11.33
C ASP A 65 23.94 10.57 11.11
N LYS A 66 22.99 11.49 10.96
CA LYS A 66 23.27 12.90 10.62
C LYS A 66 23.86 13.71 11.80
N SER A 67 24.42 13.04 12.81
CA SER A 67 24.92 13.66 14.06
C SER A 67 26.45 13.75 14.09
#